data_AF-A0A0M0WA58-F1
#
_entry.id   AF-A0A0M0WA58-F1
#
_cell.length_a   1.000
_cell.length_b   1.000
_cell.length_c   1.000
_cell.angle_alpha   90.00
_cell.angle_beta   90.00
_cell.angle_gamma   90.00
#
_symmetry.space_group_name_H-M   'P 1'
#
loop_
_entity.id
_entity.type
_entity.pdbx_description
1 polymer ?
#
loop_
_entity_poly.entity_id
_entity_poly.type
_entity_poly.pdbx_seq_one_letter_code
_entity_poly.pdbx_strand_id
1 'polypeptide(L)'
;MKNKKKLALLSLVAVPTLIYTAPITSASAADITGQVKTAYIYDNTYYYNSNVANVVRLISNINDTTASFQTTLETASKAYDALTVTEQQYVTNYSTLSNHKQTKIAYRKLADQIEEKLASVESTSVNYYQNVMETKDWYNTLNAAQKTFVSAESQRILTTYITPNTSIDKVVNKIKLLNSSRITFHQDVADARAELNALRKLTNVSLPVGIEQLLLDAEQLVVKDKAAAKEVENTIAALSPKTSTAQDVQAAKTAFEALTPVQQQLVPNVWTLVDFVNGKYDLPTKGNGAKTPVLSDTAAVPGKITAMTRNKNTYTATINVADSENSKDRFVLTTKSNMTVIIPPLGTLLNEDTGVMEIKITRNLNRITFQATLNNKPVEFEADMEIIIDNLSSNASIVRTFDFGDQEPADYTVEGNRYFIQTPTSGSFQIVR
;
A
#
# COMPACT_ATOMS: atom_id res chain seq x y z
N MET A 1 7.67 1.36 27.17
CA MET A 1 8.66 2.43 27.42
C MET A 1 8.69 3.35 26.21
N LYS A 2 8.65 4.65 26.47
CA LYS A 2 8.49 5.75 25.51
C LYS A 2 9.68 5.80 24.55
N ASN A 3 9.43 5.90 23.25
CA ASN A 3 10.26 6.70 22.34
C ASN A 3 9.43 7.10 21.11
N LYS A 4 8.68 8.19 21.27
CA LYS A 4 8.08 8.94 20.18
C LYS A 4 9.14 9.89 19.62
N LYS A 5 9.22 9.93 18.29
CA LYS A 5 9.73 11.01 17.43
C LYS A 5 11.24 11.29 17.49
N LYS A 6 11.96 10.73 16.52
CA LYS A 6 12.92 11.50 15.71
C LYS A 6 12.65 11.24 14.24
N LEU A 7 11.78 12.08 13.69
CA LEU A 7 11.70 12.35 12.26
C LEU A 7 12.88 13.29 11.96
N ALA A 8 13.85 12.85 11.15
CA ALA A 8 14.88 13.72 10.61
C ALA A 8 15.18 13.28 9.17
N LEU A 9 14.47 13.96 8.25
CA LEU A 9 14.91 14.41 6.94
C LEU A 9 15.80 13.47 6.11
N LEU A 10 15.19 12.95 5.04
CA LEU A 10 15.87 12.70 3.78
C LEU A 10 16.62 13.98 3.37
N SER A 11 17.95 13.92 3.34
CA SER A 11 18.75 14.83 2.52
C SER A 11 19.57 14.00 1.55
N LEU A 12 19.33 14.23 0.25
CA LEU A 12 20.16 13.82 -0.86
C LEU A 12 21.64 13.82 -0.47
N VAL A 13 22.30 12.68 -0.62
CA VAL A 13 23.76 12.60 -0.60
C VAL A 13 24.27 13.26 -1.87
N ALA A 14 24.48 14.57 -1.80
CA ALA A 14 25.41 15.24 -2.70
C ALA A 14 26.80 14.72 -2.34
N VAL A 15 27.41 13.98 -3.27
CA VAL A 15 28.83 13.63 -3.25
C VAL A 15 29.62 14.94 -3.13
N PRO A 16 30.39 15.20 -2.06
CA PRO A 16 31.30 16.32 -2.06
C PRO A 16 32.44 15.97 -3.01
N THR A 17 32.50 16.65 -4.15
CA THR A 17 33.72 16.80 -4.92
C THR A 17 34.76 17.46 -4.00
N LEU A 18 35.65 16.65 -3.44
CA LEU A 18 36.84 17.13 -2.75
C LEU A 18 37.74 17.79 -3.79
N ILE A 19 37.66 19.12 -3.86
CA ILE A 19 38.68 19.92 -4.54
C ILE A 19 39.97 19.73 -3.75
N TYR A 20 40.87 18.98 -4.38
CA TYR A 20 42.23 18.74 -3.95
C TYR A 20 43.00 20.07 -4.00
N THR A 21 43.26 20.67 -2.84
CA THR A 21 44.35 21.64 -2.70
C THR A 21 45.47 20.96 -1.90
N ALA A 22 46.42 20.40 -2.64
CA ALA A 22 47.69 20.02 -2.04
C ALA A 22 48.38 21.26 -1.45
N PRO A 23 48.89 21.21 -0.21
CA PRO A 23 49.92 22.16 0.18
C PRO A 23 51.20 21.82 -0.57
N ILE A 24 51.59 22.74 -1.43
CA ILE A 24 52.90 22.80 -2.10
C ILE A 24 54.03 22.60 -1.09
N THR A 25 54.77 21.51 -1.26
CA THR A 25 56.13 21.36 -0.73
C THR A 25 57.07 22.19 -1.61
N SER A 26 57.65 23.27 -1.08
CA SER A 26 59.02 23.72 -1.39
C SER A 26 59.32 25.08 -0.74
N ALA A 27 60.34 25.11 0.11
CA ALA A 27 61.23 26.26 0.22
C ALA A 27 62.54 25.80 0.90
N SER A 28 63.55 25.55 0.07
CA SER A 28 64.96 25.53 0.47
C SER A 28 65.49 26.97 0.61
N ALA A 29 66.56 27.08 1.40
CA ALA A 29 67.46 28.21 1.67
C ALA A 29 67.55 29.39 0.65
N ALA A 30 67.61 30.63 1.18
CA ALA A 30 68.62 31.66 0.86
C ALA A 30 68.44 32.97 1.68
N ASP A 31 69.56 33.41 2.29
CA ASP A 31 70.14 34.75 2.50
C ASP A 31 69.40 36.01 3.03
N ILE A 32 69.84 36.40 4.24
CA ILE A 32 70.41 37.70 4.71
C ILE A 32 69.95 39.00 4.00
N THR A 33 69.37 39.95 4.78
CA THR A 33 69.85 41.36 4.96
C THR A 33 68.91 42.20 5.85
N GLY A 34 69.47 42.90 6.85
CA GLY A 34 69.06 44.28 7.21
C GLY A 34 68.35 44.60 8.54
N GLN A 35 69.13 45.19 9.47
CA GLN A 35 68.76 46.23 10.49
C GLN A 35 67.98 45.76 11.75
N VAL A 36 68.62 45.28 12.82
CA VAL A 36 69.29 46.00 13.93
C VAL A 36 68.39 46.94 14.75
N LYS A 37 68.05 46.51 15.98
CA LYS A 37 68.01 47.35 17.19
C LYS A 37 68.72 46.62 18.33
N THR A 38 69.91 47.11 18.68
CA THR A 38 70.63 46.86 19.94
C THR A 38 70.17 47.93 20.97
N ALA A 39 70.07 47.71 22.29
CA ALA A 39 71.08 47.27 23.26
C ALA A 39 70.39 46.74 24.54
N TYR A 40 70.67 45.51 25.00
CA TYR A 40 71.70 45.03 25.95
C TYR A 40 71.39 45.25 27.45
N ILE A 41 71.03 44.16 28.14
CA ILE A 41 71.80 43.67 29.29
C ILE A 41 72.00 42.16 29.08
N TYR A 42 73.28 41.78 29.08
CA TYR A 42 73.78 40.41 29.05
C TYR A 42 73.51 39.74 30.40
N ASP A 43 72.86 38.57 30.38
CA ASP A 43 73.37 37.47 31.18
C ASP A 43 73.78 36.35 30.22
N ASN A 44 75.09 36.09 30.23
CA ASN A 44 75.79 35.17 29.37
C ASN A 44 75.82 33.82 30.08
N THR A 45 74.76 33.05 29.92
CA THR A 45 74.86 31.59 29.96
C THR A 45 74.12 31.04 28.75
N TYR A 46 74.89 30.81 27.69
CA TYR A 46 74.61 29.85 26.62
C TYR A 46 74.43 28.45 27.23
N TYR A 47 73.38 28.26 28.03
CA TYR A 47 72.88 26.93 28.30
C TYR A 47 72.13 26.56 27.01
N TYR A 48 72.72 25.71 26.19
CA TYR A 48 71.92 24.82 25.35
C TYR A 48 70.91 24.20 26.28
N ASN A 49 69.72 24.79 26.34
CA ASN A 49 68.67 24.26 27.18
C ASN A 49 68.30 22.94 26.54
N SER A 50 68.91 21.87 27.05
CA SER A 50 68.80 20.53 26.52
C SER A 50 67.34 20.10 26.46
N ASN A 51 66.50 20.62 27.37
CA ASN A 51 65.05 20.41 27.35
C ASN A 51 64.41 21.10 26.14
N VAL A 52 64.68 22.39 25.89
CA VAL A 52 64.18 23.12 24.70
C VAL A 52 64.66 22.46 23.41
N ALA A 53 65.95 22.15 23.29
CA ALA A 53 66.52 21.49 22.11
C ALA A 53 65.90 20.10 21.88
N ASN A 54 65.66 19.34 22.95
CA ASN A 54 64.98 18.05 22.88
C ASN A 54 63.52 18.20 22.39
N VAL A 55 62.78 19.20 22.89
CA VAL A 55 61.41 19.47 22.43
C VAL A 55 61.37 19.85 20.95
N VAL A 56 62.26 20.76 20.51
CA VAL A 56 62.38 21.13 19.10
C VAL A 56 62.61 19.90 18.23
N ARG A 57 63.54 19.03 18.61
CA ARG A 57 63.81 17.77 17.90
C ARG A 57 62.61 16.82 17.90
N LEU A 58 61.91 16.65 19.02
CA LEU A 58 60.72 15.79 19.11
C LEU A 58 59.61 16.28 18.19
N ILE A 59 59.36 17.60 18.14
CA ILE A 59 58.36 18.21 17.25
C ILE A 59 58.74 17.98 15.78
N SER A 60 60.01 18.18 15.41
CA SER A 60 60.49 17.96 14.04
C SER A 60 60.42 16.50 13.58
N ASN A 61 60.37 15.55 14.52
CA ASN A 61 60.26 14.12 14.22
C ASN A 61 58.82 13.62 14.12
N ILE A 62 57.82 14.46 14.36
CA ILE A 62 56.41 14.08 14.21
C ILE A 62 56.14 13.85 12.71
N ASN A 63 55.62 12.68 12.38
CA ASN A 63 55.20 12.34 11.02
C ASN A 63 53.75 11.87 11.03
N ASP A 64 52.86 12.69 10.47
CA ASP A 64 51.42 12.49 10.43
C ASP A 64 50.93 11.50 9.37
N THR A 65 51.84 10.83 8.66
CA THR A 65 51.49 9.75 7.72
C THR A 65 51.78 8.36 8.28
N THR A 66 52.53 8.26 9.38
CA THR A 66 53.02 7.01 9.95
C THR A 66 52.19 6.55 11.16
N ALA A 67 52.14 5.24 11.41
CA ALA A 67 51.39 4.68 12.55
C ALA A 67 51.88 5.18 13.92
N SER A 68 53.11 5.71 14.03
CA SER A 68 53.66 6.28 15.26
C SER A 68 53.24 7.73 15.53
N PHE A 69 52.42 8.34 14.66
CA PHE A 69 51.98 9.73 14.77
C PHE A 69 51.39 10.07 16.15
N GLN A 70 50.46 9.26 16.67
CA GLN A 70 49.83 9.54 17.97
C GLN A 70 50.86 9.58 19.10
N THR A 71 51.72 8.56 19.18
CA THR A 71 52.72 8.42 20.23
C THR A 71 53.79 9.51 20.15
N THR A 72 54.25 9.85 18.95
CA THR A 72 55.25 10.91 18.73
C THR A 72 54.69 12.29 19.06
N LEU A 73 53.44 12.58 18.66
CA LEU A 73 52.74 13.82 19.00
C LEU A 73 52.49 13.96 20.51
N GLU A 74 52.08 12.88 21.18
CA GLU A 74 51.86 12.89 22.62
C GLU A 74 53.18 13.08 23.39
N THR A 75 54.25 12.43 22.94
CA THR A 75 55.59 12.59 23.53
C THR A 75 56.09 14.04 23.38
N ALA A 76 55.96 14.62 22.19
CA ALA A 76 56.33 16.01 21.94
C ALA A 76 55.48 17.01 22.73
N SER A 77 54.16 16.76 22.83
CA SER A 77 53.26 17.60 23.63
C SER A 77 53.61 17.57 25.11
N LYS A 78 53.80 16.37 25.69
CA LYS A 78 54.19 16.22 27.10
C LYS A 78 55.55 16.87 27.39
N ALA A 79 56.52 16.72 26.49
CA ALA A 79 57.82 17.35 26.65
C ALA A 79 57.74 18.88 26.61
N TYR A 80 56.88 19.45 25.74
CA TYR A 80 56.62 20.89 25.69
C TYR A 80 55.89 21.39 26.96
N ASP A 81 54.87 20.66 27.41
CA ASP A 81 54.07 21.01 28.59
C ASP A 81 54.90 20.92 29.90
N ALA A 82 55.98 20.15 29.90
CA ALA A 82 56.92 20.05 31.02
C ALA A 82 57.95 21.19 31.07
N LEU A 83 58.08 21.98 30.00
CA LEU A 83 58.94 23.16 30.01
C LEU A 83 58.37 24.27 30.89
N THR A 84 59.25 25.04 31.51
CA THR A 84 58.88 26.30 32.17
C THR A 84 58.40 27.34 31.15
N VAL A 85 57.67 28.36 31.62
CA VAL A 85 57.12 29.43 30.76
C VAL A 85 58.21 30.14 29.96
N THR A 86 59.39 30.37 30.55
CA THR A 86 60.53 30.99 29.86
C THR A 86 61.11 30.06 28.81
N GLU A 87 61.26 28.77 29.10
CA GLU A 87 61.75 27.76 28.14
C GLU A 87 60.81 27.59 26.95
N GLN A 88 59.49 27.63 27.16
CA GLN A 88 58.49 27.54 26.09
C GLN A 88 58.63 28.66 25.05
N GLN A 89 59.06 29.87 25.47
CA GLN A 89 59.30 31.00 24.55
C GLN A 89 60.45 30.75 23.57
N TYR A 90 61.37 29.85 23.92
CA TYR A 90 62.52 29.50 23.08
C TYR A 90 62.24 28.32 22.13
N VAL A 91 61.06 27.70 22.18
CA VAL A 91 60.68 26.61 21.26
C VAL A 91 60.26 27.20 19.90
N THR A 92 61.18 27.18 18.94
CA THR A 92 61.01 27.86 17.64
C THR A 92 59.99 27.22 16.71
N ASN A 93 59.66 25.94 16.89
CA ASN A 93 58.73 25.17 16.03
C ASN A 93 57.40 24.83 16.72
N TYR A 94 56.99 25.60 17.73
CA TYR A 94 55.70 25.40 18.40
C TYR A 94 54.49 25.43 17.43
N SER A 95 54.56 26.25 16.38
CA SER A 95 53.52 26.29 15.33
C SER A 95 53.31 24.93 14.66
N THR A 96 54.38 24.17 14.40
CA THR A 96 54.33 22.81 13.86
C THR A 96 53.62 21.86 14.83
N LEU A 97 53.92 21.94 16.13
CA LEU A 97 53.22 21.15 17.14
C LEU A 97 51.71 21.46 17.17
N SER A 98 51.35 22.75 17.12
CA SER A 98 49.96 23.19 17.05
C SER A 98 49.24 22.64 15.81
N ASN A 99 49.90 22.66 14.65
CA ASN A 99 49.36 22.09 13.42
C ASN A 99 49.12 20.58 13.55
N HIS A 100 50.05 19.82 14.11
CA HIS A 100 49.85 18.39 14.33
C HIS A 100 48.73 18.08 15.35
N LYS A 101 48.57 18.91 16.39
CA LYS A 101 47.42 18.81 17.30
C LYS A 101 46.10 18.98 16.54
N GLN A 102 46.04 19.90 15.58
CA GLN A 102 44.88 20.08 14.71
C GLN A 102 44.68 18.90 13.74
N THR A 103 45.75 18.36 13.15
CA THR A 103 45.69 17.15 12.31
C THR A 103 45.11 15.95 13.08
N LYS A 104 45.50 15.77 14.35
CA LYS A 104 44.94 14.72 15.23
C LYS A 104 43.42 14.85 15.39
N ILE A 105 42.91 16.07 15.54
CA ILE A 105 41.46 16.34 15.64
C ILE A 105 40.78 15.97 14.32
N ALA A 106 41.36 16.33 13.18
CA ALA A 106 40.82 15.97 11.87
C ALA A 106 40.78 14.45 11.65
N TYR A 107 41.83 13.72 12.05
CA TYR A 107 41.87 12.27 11.93
C TYR A 107 40.87 11.57 12.85
N ARG A 108 40.63 12.12 14.06
CA ARG A 108 39.55 11.62 14.93
C ARG A 108 38.18 11.77 14.26
N LYS A 109 37.87 12.95 13.71
CA LYS A 109 36.60 13.17 13.00
C LYS A 109 36.42 12.23 11.81
N LEU A 110 37.50 11.97 11.08
CA LEU A 110 37.50 11.02 9.96
C LEU A 110 37.17 9.60 10.42
N ALA A 111 37.76 9.16 11.54
CA ALA A 111 37.47 7.86 12.14
C ALA A 111 36.01 7.78 12.65
N ASP A 112 35.51 8.83 13.30
CA ASP A 112 34.12 8.88 13.78
C ASP A 112 33.12 8.72 12.61
N GLN A 113 33.42 9.29 11.45
CA GLN A 113 32.59 9.12 10.24
C GLN A 113 32.61 7.68 9.70
N ILE A 114 33.75 6.99 9.75
CA ILE A 114 33.85 5.57 9.39
C ILE A 114 33.00 4.72 10.35
N GLU A 115 33.08 5.02 11.65
CA GLU A 115 32.34 4.31 12.69
C GLU A 115 30.84 4.53 12.55
N GLU A 116 30.40 5.76 12.29
CA GLU A 116 28.99 6.08 12.03
C GLU A 116 28.47 5.39 10.75
N LYS A 117 29.27 5.35 9.68
CA LYS A 117 28.90 4.65 8.43
C LYS A 117 28.77 3.13 8.63
N LEU A 118 29.54 2.54 9.55
CA LEU A 118 29.40 1.12 9.91
C LEU A 118 28.26 0.87 10.90
N ALA A 119 28.04 1.75 11.86
CA ALA A 119 27.00 1.61 12.89
C ALA A 119 25.58 1.87 12.36
N SER A 120 25.44 2.70 11.32
CA SER A 120 24.15 3.04 10.71
C SER A 120 23.51 1.91 9.89
N VAL A 121 24.16 0.74 9.79
CA VAL A 121 23.72 -0.35 8.92
C VAL A 121 23.45 -1.59 9.74
N GLU A 122 22.17 -1.96 9.85
CA GLU A 122 21.80 -3.26 10.41
C GLU A 122 22.43 -4.38 9.57
N SER A 123 23.00 -5.39 10.22
CA SER A 123 23.61 -6.56 9.54
C SER A 123 22.62 -7.33 8.67
N THR A 124 21.33 -7.19 8.94
CA THR A 124 20.21 -7.75 8.19
C THR A 124 19.76 -6.89 7.01
N SER A 125 20.27 -5.65 6.89
CA SER A 125 19.93 -4.74 5.81
C SER A 125 20.41 -5.28 4.47
N VAL A 126 19.59 -5.09 3.43
CA VAL A 126 19.95 -5.42 2.04
C VAL A 126 21.19 -4.63 1.58
N ASN A 127 21.40 -3.44 2.13
CA ASN A 127 22.54 -2.58 1.80
C ASN A 127 23.78 -2.82 2.67
N TYR A 128 23.74 -3.77 3.62
CA TYR A 128 24.84 -4.04 4.54
C TYR A 128 26.17 -4.30 3.83
N TYR A 129 26.16 -5.25 2.89
CA TYR A 129 27.36 -5.61 2.15
C TYR A 129 27.93 -4.42 1.36
N GLN A 130 27.08 -3.70 0.63
CA GLN A 130 27.50 -2.54 -0.16
C GLN A 130 28.12 -1.46 0.73
N ASN A 131 27.46 -1.12 1.84
CA ASN A 131 27.94 -0.10 2.74
C ASN A 131 29.28 -0.48 3.37
N VAL A 132 29.46 -1.73 3.78
CA VAL A 132 30.73 -2.21 4.33
C VAL A 132 31.82 -2.22 3.26
N MET A 133 31.52 -2.61 2.02
CA MET A 133 32.50 -2.60 0.93
C MET A 133 32.95 -1.19 0.55
N GLU A 134 32.04 -0.24 0.42
CA GLU A 134 32.40 1.17 0.20
C GLU A 134 33.24 1.74 1.34
N THR A 135 32.88 1.42 2.59
CA THR A 135 33.65 1.87 3.75
C THR A 135 35.01 1.18 3.80
N LYS A 136 35.10 -0.07 3.35
CA LYS A 136 36.38 -0.80 3.22
C LYS A 136 37.26 -0.15 2.17
N ASP A 137 36.71 0.22 1.02
CA ASP A 137 37.44 0.93 -0.02
C ASP A 137 37.94 2.28 0.50
N TRP A 138 37.08 3.05 1.16
CA TRP A 138 37.47 4.30 1.80
C TRP A 138 38.55 4.11 2.87
N TYR A 139 38.40 3.13 3.76
CA TYR A 139 39.39 2.78 4.76
C TYR A 139 40.73 2.39 4.13
N ASN A 140 40.70 1.67 3.00
CA ASN A 140 41.89 1.27 2.28
C ASN A 140 42.66 2.47 1.71
N THR A 141 41.98 3.58 1.37
CA THR A 141 42.63 4.84 0.93
C THR A 141 43.34 5.60 2.05
N LEU A 142 43.07 5.29 3.32
CA LEU A 142 43.68 5.99 4.45
C LEU A 142 45.18 5.68 4.60
N ASN A 143 45.94 6.68 5.04
CA ASN A 143 47.33 6.51 5.43
C ASN A 143 47.47 5.75 6.76
N ALA A 144 48.69 5.34 7.11
CA ALA A 144 48.93 4.52 8.30
C ALA A 144 48.57 5.24 9.61
N ALA A 145 48.83 6.55 9.70
CA ALA A 145 48.45 7.34 10.88
C ALA A 145 46.93 7.40 11.05
N GLN A 146 46.18 7.70 9.99
CA GLN A 146 44.71 7.79 9.99
C GLN A 146 44.07 6.48 10.44
N LYS A 147 44.56 5.34 9.94
CA LYS A 147 44.04 4.00 10.31
C LYS A 147 44.13 3.73 11.81
N THR A 148 45.13 4.29 12.52
CA THR A 148 45.26 4.13 13.99
C THR A 148 44.15 4.78 14.81
N PHE A 149 43.35 5.68 14.21
CA PHE A 149 42.23 6.33 14.91
C PHE A 149 40.92 5.53 14.81
N VAL A 150 40.81 4.61 13.84
CA VAL A 150 39.65 3.75 13.64
C VAL A 150 39.66 2.66 14.71
N SER A 151 38.54 2.42 15.39
CA SER A 151 38.45 1.37 16.41
C SER A 151 38.81 -0.03 15.89
N ALA A 152 39.36 -0.86 16.78
CA ALA A 152 39.78 -2.23 16.44
C ALA A 152 38.63 -3.09 15.89
N GLU A 153 37.40 -2.89 16.38
CA GLU A 153 36.23 -3.62 15.90
C GLU A 153 35.86 -3.21 14.46
N SER A 154 35.83 -1.91 14.16
CA SER A 154 35.63 -1.43 12.79
C SER A 154 36.73 -1.94 11.85
N GLN A 155 38.00 -1.90 12.27
CA GLN A 155 39.10 -2.48 11.49
C GLN A 155 38.90 -3.98 11.23
N ARG A 156 38.46 -4.75 12.23
CA ARG A 156 38.16 -6.18 12.09
C ARG A 156 37.07 -6.41 11.04
N ILE A 157 35.97 -5.64 11.08
CA ILE A 157 34.89 -5.72 10.09
C ILE A 157 35.42 -5.43 8.68
N LEU A 158 36.20 -4.36 8.52
CA LEU A 158 36.70 -3.89 7.22
C LEU A 158 37.78 -4.82 6.63
N THR A 159 38.53 -5.53 7.47
CA THR A 159 39.58 -6.45 7.03
C THR A 159 39.10 -7.89 6.83
N THR A 160 37.98 -8.27 7.46
CA THR A 160 37.39 -9.62 7.30
C THR A 160 36.73 -9.76 5.92
N TYR A 161 36.67 -10.99 5.41
CA TYR A 161 35.83 -11.32 4.26
C TYR A 161 34.36 -11.34 4.69
N ILE A 162 33.54 -10.49 4.07
CA ILE A 162 32.10 -10.48 4.25
C ILE A 162 31.45 -11.13 3.03
N THR A 163 30.45 -11.98 3.23
CA THR A 163 29.65 -12.54 2.13
C THR A 163 28.53 -11.58 1.76
N PRO A 164 28.18 -11.44 0.47
CA PRO A 164 26.96 -10.76 0.07
C PRO A 164 25.76 -11.33 0.82
N ASN A 165 24.89 -10.45 1.34
CA ASN A 165 23.63 -10.86 2.00
C ASN A 165 22.56 -11.32 0.97
N THR A 166 22.94 -11.38 -0.30
CA THR A 166 22.14 -11.81 -1.42
C THR A 166 22.95 -12.80 -2.27
N SER A 167 22.30 -13.86 -2.71
CA SER A 167 22.89 -14.89 -3.57
C SER A 167 21.98 -15.17 -4.75
N ILE A 168 22.54 -15.75 -5.82
CA ILE A 168 21.76 -16.22 -6.97
C ILE A 168 20.62 -17.14 -6.50
N ASP A 169 20.93 -18.10 -5.63
CA ASP A 169 19.96 -19.06 -5.11
C ASP A 169 18.83 -18.38 -4.32
N LYS A 170 19.15 -17.37 -3.52
CA LYS A 170 18.15 -16.60 -2.77
C LYS A 170 17.19 -15.87 -3.72
N VAL A 171 17.72 -15.22 -4.76
CA VAL A 171 16.92 -14.53 -5.78
C VAL A 171 16.07 -15.53 -6.57
N VAL A 172 16.67 -16.63 -7.04
CA VAL A 172 15.98 -17.68 -7.78
C VAL A 172 14.85 -18.29 -6.95
N ASN A 173 15.10 -18.59 -5.67
CA ASN A 173 14.08 -19.15 -4.78
C ASN A 173 12.94 -18.16 -4.53
N LYS A 174 13.24 -16.87 -4.29
CA LYS A 174 12.20 -15.83 -4.16
C LYS A 174 11.31 -15.76 -5.40
N ILE A 175 11.91 -15.75 -6.60
CA ILE A 175 11.18 -15.68 -7.87
C ILE A 175 10.35 -16.95 -8.09
N LYS A 176 10.89 -18.13 -7.82
CA LYS A 176 10.16 -19.41 -7.97
C LYS A 176 8.99 -19.56 -7.00
N LEU A 177 9.05 -18.90 -5.84
CA LEU A 177 7.99 -18.94 -4.82
C LEU A 177 6.90 -17.87 -5.03
N LEU A 178 7.02 -17.02 -6.06
CA LEU A 178 5.97 -16.07 -6.41
C LEU A 178 4.67 -16.81 -6.72
N ASN A 179 3.60 -16.37 -6.07
CA ASN A 179 2.28 -16.98 -6.20
C ASN A 179 1.21 -15.89 -6.25
N SER A 180 0.56 -15.77 -7.41
CA SER A 180 -0.45 -14.74 -7.69
C SER A 180 -1.72 -14.85 -6.83
N SER A 181 -1.98 -16.00 -6.23
CA SER A 181 -3.14 -16.19 -5.35
C SER A 181 -2.87 -15.73 -3.91
N ARG A 182 -1.61 -15.45 -3.54
CA ARG A 182 -1.28 -14.97 -2.19
C ARG A 182 -1.55 -13.49 -2.09
N ILE A 183 -2.12 -13.09 -0.96
CA ILE A 183 -2.39 -11.68 -0.67
C ILE A 183 -1.12 -10.81 -0.62
N THR A 184 0.04 -11.44 -0.37
CA THR A 184 1.36 -10.79 -0.38
C THR A 184 1.98 -10.70 -1.78
N PHE A 185 1.31 -11.19 -2.84
CA PHE A 185 1.89 -11.33 -4.17
C PHE A 185 2.59 -10.06 -4.67
N HIS A 186 1.93 -8.89 -4.59
CA HIS A 186 2.51 -7.64 -5.07
C HIS A 186 3.76 -7.23 -4.29
N GLN A 187 3.77 -7.49 -2.98
CA GLN A 187 4.94 -7.26 -2.13
C GLN A 187 6.07 -8.25 -2.47
N ASP A 188 5.74 -9.53 -2.60
CA ASP A 188 6.71 -10.59 -2.92
C ASP A 188 7.40 -10.32 -4.27
N VAL A 189 6.66 -9.85 -5.28
CA VAL A 189 7.20 -9.43 -6.59
C VAL A 189 8.14 -8.22 -6.45
N ALA A 190 7.72 -7.19 -5.71
CA ALA A 190 8.54 -6.00 -5.48
C ALA A 190 9.85 -6.35 -4.73
N ASP A 191 9.76 -7.21 -3.73
CA ASP A 191 10.91 -7.70 -2.96
C ASP A 191 11.87 -8.53 -3.83
N ALA A 192 11.34 -9.39 -4.70
CA ALA A 192 12.15 -10.17 -5.64
C ALA A 192 12.91 -9.27 -6.62
N ARG A 193 12.26 -8.24 -7.17
CA ARG A 193 12.90 -7.25 -8.04
C ARG A 193 13.97 -6.45 -7.30
N ALA A 194 13.69 -6.03 -6.07
CA ALA A 194 14.66 -5.30 -5.25
C ALA A 194 15.92 -6.16 -4.97
N GLU A 195 15.72 -7.44 -4.63
CA GLU A 195 16.82 -8.38 -4.36
C GLU A 195 17.67 -8.66 -5.62
N LEU A 196 17.04 -8.86 -6.80
CA LEU A 196 17.75 -9.01 -8.07
C LEU A 196 18.57 -7.76 -8.41
N ASN A 197 17.99 -6.57 -8.24
CA ASN A 197 18.69 -5.31 -8.46
C ASN A 197 19.88 -5.14 -7.51
N ALA A 198 19.75 -5.60 -6.25
CA ALA A 198 20.87 -5.63 -5.31
C ALA A 198 21.98 -6.59 -5.76
N LEU A 199 21.62 -7.83 -6.15
CA LEU A 199 22.59 -8.82 -6.66
C LEU A 199 23.38 -8.30 -7.86
N ARG A 200 22.70 -7.64 -8.82
CA ARG A 200 23.30 -7.06 -10.03
C ARG A 200 24.22 -5.86 -9.76
N LYS A 201 23.98 -5.12 -8.68
CA LYS A 201 24.90 -4.03 -8.25
C LYS A 201 26.22 -4.57 -7.72
N LEU A 202 26.17 -5.73 -7.06
CA LEU A 202 27.34 -6.35 -6.42
C LEU A 202 28.12 -7.23 -7.39
N THR A 203 27.44 -7.85 -8.34
CA THR A 203 28.00 -8.87 -9.21
C THR A 203 27.41 -8.76 -10.62
N ASN A 204 28.20 -9.01 -11.66
CA ASN A 204 27.72 -9.00 -13.04
C ASN A 204 27.15 -10.37 -13.46
N VAL A 205 26.28 -10.94 -12.62
CA VAL A 205 25.83 -12.34 -12.73
C VAL A 205 24.49 -12.44 -13.46
N SER A 206 24.40 -13.42 -14.38
CA SER A 206 23.17 -13.82 -15.06
C SER A 206 22.42 -14.86 -14.23
N LEU A 207 21.10 -14.74 -14.14
CA LEU A 207 20.28 -15.78 -13.53
C LEU A 207 20.15 -17.00 -14.46
N PRO A 208 19.77 -18.18 -13.92
CA PRO A 208 19.39 -19.32 -14.74
C PRO A 208 18.29 -18.96 -15.76
N VAL A 209 18.32 -19.62 -16.92
CA VAL A 209 17.38 -19.37 -18.03
C VAL A 209 15.93 -19.47 -17.54
N GLY A 210 15.10 -18.52 -17.96
CA GLY A 210 13.66 -18.48 -17.65
C GLY A 210 13.30 -17.82 -16.31
N ILE A 211 14.24 -17.66 -15.37
CA ILE A 211 13.93 -17.05 -14.06
C ILE A 211 13.55 -15.58 -14.20
N GLU A 212 14.27 -14.82 -15.03
CA GLU A 212 13.94 -13.40 -15.25
C GLU A 212 12.60 -13.24 -15.97
N GLN A 213 12.24 -14.18 -16.84
CA GLN A 213 10.95 -14.17 -17.51
C GLN A 213 9.81 -14.39 -16.52
N LEU A 214 9.96 -15.31 -15.56
CA LEU A 214 8.97 -15.51 -14.50
C LEU A 214 8.72 -14.23 -13.68
N LEU A 215 9.79 -13.49 -13.36
CA LEU A 215 9.65 -12.22 -12.65
C LEU A 215 8.95 -11.17 -13.52
N LEU A 216 9.28 -11.09 -14.82
CA LEU A 216 8.66 -10.16 -15.75
C LEU A 216 7.16 -10.46 -15.92
N ASP A 217 6.80 -11.73 -16.07
CA ASP A 217 5.40 -12.16 -16.18
C ASP A 217 4.62 -11.80 -14.91
N ALA A 218 5.23 -12.02 -13.74
CA ALA A 218 4.63 -11.65 -12.46
C ALA A 218 4.43 -10.14 -12.33
N GLU A 219 5.39 -9.32 -12.74
CA GLU A 219 5.27 -7.86 -12.74
C GLU A 219 4.17 -7.37 -13.68
N GLN A 220 4.03 -8.01 -14.84
CA GLN A 220 2.95 -7.69 -15.77
C GLN A 220 1.57 -7.98 -15.18
N LEU A 221 1.45 -9.04 -14.36
CA LEU A 221 0.23 -9.32 -13.59
C LEU A 221 -0.02 -8.24 -12.52
N VAL A 222 1.01 -7.80 -11.78
CA VAL A 222 0.88 -6.70 -10.81
C VAL A 222 0.35 -5.43 -11.47
N VAL A 223 0.83 -5.09 -12.67
CA VAL A 223 0.35 -3.93 -13.43
C VAL A 223 -1.13 -4.08 -13.80
N LYS A 224 -1.55 -5.28 -14.24
CA LYS A 224 -2.97 -5.56 -14.55
C LYS A 224 -3.86 -5.47 -13.32
N ASP A 225 -3.43 -6.03 -12.19
CA ASP A 225 -4.17 -5.96 -10.92
C ASP A 225 -4.35 -4.51 -10.46
N LYS A 226 -3.29 -3.70 -10.57
CA LYS A 226 -3.34 -2.27 -10.26
C LYS A 226 -4.28 -1.51 -11.17
N ALA A 227 -4.32 -1.83 -12.45
CA ALA A 227 -5.26 -1.21 -13.39
C ALA A 227 -6.71 -1.55 -13.04
N ALA A 228 -7.03 -2.82 -12.78
CA ALA A 228 -8.37 -3.26 -12.39
C ALA A 228 -8.83 -2.59 -11.07
N ALA A 229 -7.96 -2.54 -10.06
CA ALA A 229 -8.25 -1.84 -8.82
C ALA A 229 -8.44 -0.33 -9.03
N LYS A 230 -7.67 0.28 -9.94
CA LYS A 230 -7.78 1.71 -10.26
C LYS A 230 -9.12 2.06 -10.93
N GLU A 231 -9.63 1.19 -11.78
CA GLU A 231 -10.97 1.37 -12.38
C GLU A 231 -12.05 1.43 -11.30
N VAL A 232 -12.05 0.47 -10.37
CA VAL A 232 -12.99 0.46 -9.24
C VAL A 232 -12.79 1.65 -8.31
N GLU A 233 -11.54 2.03 -8.01
CA GLU A 233 -11.23 3.24 -7.24
C GLU A 233 -11.85 4.48 -7.88
N ASN A 234 -11.73 4.63 -9.20
CA ASN A 234 -12.31 5.76 -9.93
C ASN A 234 -13.85 5.74 -9.90
N THR A 235 -14.47 4.56 -10.04
CA THR A 235 -15.93 4.40 -9.90
C THR A 235 -16.41 4.84 -8.51
N ILE A 236 -15.72 4.42 -7.45
CA ILE A 236 -16.05 4.83 -6.08
C ILE A 236 -15.82 6.32 -5.88
N ALA A 237 -14.75 6.88 -6.46
CA ALA A 237 -14.44 8.31 -6.36
C ALA A 237 -15.46 9.20 -7.11
N ALA A 238 -16.13 8.67 -8.12
CA ALA A 238 -17.20 9.35 -8.84
C ALA A 238 -18.53 9.37 -8.07
N LEU A 239 -18.68 8.57 -7.01
CA LEU A 239 -19.87 8.58 -6.18
C LEU A 239 -20.00 9.91 -5.43
N SER A 240 -21.20 10.47 -5.49
CA SER A 240 -21.53 11.76 -4.90
C SER A 240 -22.93 11.71 -4.28
N PRO A 241 -23.08 12.14 -3.02
CA PRO A 241 -24.38 12.15 -2.34
C PRO A 241 -25.46 12.96 -3.05
N LYS A 242 -25.10 13.90 -3.93
CA LYS A 242 -26.05 14.81 -4.59
C LYS A 242 -26.46 14.37 -5.98
N THR A 243 -25.68 13.49 -6.60
CA THR A 243 -25.81 13.16 -8.03
C THR A 243 -25.87 11.67 -8.30
N SER A 244 -25.31 10.85 -7.41
CA SER A 244 -25.31 9.40 -7.55
C SER A 244 -26.57 8.79 -6.97
N THR A 245 -27.08 7.77 -7.64
CA THR A 245 -28.28 7.01 -7.28
C THR A 245 -27.92 5.72 -6.53
N ALA A 246 -28.93 5.03 -5.99
CA ALA A 246 -28.74 3.70 -5.41
C ALA A 246 -28.16 2.69 -6.44
N GLN A 247 -28.53 2.83 -7.71
CA GLN A 247 -28.01 2.00 -8.80
C GLN A 247 -26.50 2.21 -9.01
N ASP A 248 -26.03 3.46 -8.93
CA ASP A 248 -24.60 3.79 -9.08
C ASP A 248 -23.78 3.18 -7.93
N VAL A 249 -24.31 3.25 -6.70
CA VAL A 249 -23.70 2.62 -5.53
C VAL A 249 -23.68 1.10 -5.67
N GLN A 250 -24.76 0.48 -6.15
CA GLN A 250 -24.83 -0.95 -6.38
C GLN A 250 -23.86 -1.40 -7.48
N ALA A 251 -23.74 -0.64 -8.57
CA ALA A 251 -22.77 -0.92 -9.63
C ALA A 251 -21.32 -0.87 -9.11
N ALA A 252 -21.00 0.14 -8.28
CA ALA A 252 -19.69 0.24 -7.64
C ALA A 252 -19.42 -0.92 -6.68
N LYS A 253 -20.43 -1.37 -5.92
CA LYS A 253 -20.36 -2.56 -5.07
C LYS A 253 -20.07 -3.82 -5.86
N THR A 254 -20.86 -4.09 -6.91
CA THR A 254 -20.67 -5.26 -7.77
C THR A 254 -19.29 -5.26 -8.44
N ALA A 255 -18.82 -4.10 -8.91
CA ALA A 255 -17.49 -3.97 -9.50
C ALA A 255 -16.37 -4.29 -8.49
N PHE A 256 -16.51 -3.84 -7.24
CA PHE A 256 -15.57 -4.16 -6.16
C PHE A 256 -15.61 -5.66 -5.77
N GLU A 257 -16.78 -6.26 -5.70
CA GLU A 257 -16.96 -7.69 -5.36
C GLU A 257 -16.45 -8.62 -6.47
N ALA A 258 -16.41 -8.15 -7.73
CA ALA A 258 -15.83 -8.88 -8.85
C ALA A 258 -14.28 -8.91 -8.83
N LEU A 259 -13.62 -8.03 -8.07
CA LEU A 259 -12.16 -8.03 -7.92
C LEU A 259 -11.68 -9.25 -7.12
N THR A 260 -10.47 -9.72 -7.45
CA THR A 260 -9.81 -10.75 -6.63
C THR A 260 -9.41 -10.19 -5.25
N PRO A 261 -9.21 -11.04 -4.22
CA PRO A 261 -8.78 -10.58 -2.90
C PRO A 261 -7.50 -9.74 -2.92
N VAL A 262 -6.55 -10.05 -3.82
CA VAL A 262 -5.31 -9.29 -4.00
C VAL A 262 -5.60 -7.90 -4.59
N GLN A 263 -6.51 -7.81 -5.57
CA GLN A 263 -6.93 -6.55 -6.19
C GLN A 263 -7.73 -5.67 -5.24
N GLN A 264 -8.62 -6.24 -4.41
CA GLN A 264 -9.42 -5.50 -3.43
C GLN A 264 -8.55 -4.73 -2.43
N GLN A 265 -7.38 -5.27 -2.03
CA GLN A 265 -6.44 -4.57 -1.15
C GLN A 265 -5.85 -3.30 -1.76
N LEU A 266 -5.86 -3.19 -3.09
CA LEU A 266 -5.32 -2.04 -3.80
C LEU A 266 -6.31 -0.88 -3.91
N VAL A 267 -7.58 -1.05 -3.52
CA VAL A 267 -8.62 -0.02 -3.62
C VAL A 267 -8.63 0.82 -2.33
N PRO A 268 -8.03 2.03 -2.32
CA PRO A 268 -7.82 2.79 -1.07
C PRO A 268 -9.10 3.40 -0.49
N ASN A 269 -10.12 3.62 -1.33
CA ASN A 269 -11.35 4.35 -0.98
C ASN A 269 -12.56 3.44 -0.69
N VAL A 270 -12.32 2.15 -0.40
CA VAL A 270 -13.40 1.19 -0.08
C VAL A 270 -14.32 1.66 1.06
N TRP A 271 -13.79 2.40 2.04
CA TRP A 271 -14.60 2.94 3.15
C TRP A 271 -15.65 3.95 2.69
N THR A 272 -15.38 4.70 1.62
CA THR A 272 -16.37 5.60 1.02
C THR A 272 -17.54 4.80 0.46
N LEU A 273 -17.26 3.69 -0.23
CA LEU A 273 -18.31 2.79 -0.73
C LEU A 273 -19.12 2.18 0.42
N VAL A 274 -18.48 1.77 1.52
CA VAL A 274 -19.16 1.25 2.71
C VAL A 274 -20.10 2.30 3.32
N ASP A 275 -19.68 3.56 3.41
CA ASP A 275 -20.54 4.65 3.89
C ASP A 275 -21.81 4.83 3.01
N PHE A 276 -21.67 4.73 1.68
CA PHE A 276 -22.79 4.78 0.74
C PHE A 276 -23.73 3.57 0.90
N VAL A 277 -23.18 2.36 0.99
CA VAL A 277 -23.97 1.12 1.14
C VAL A 277 -24.74 1.09 2.48
N ASN A 278 -24.15 1.62 3.54
CA ASN A 278 -24.77 1.68 4.87
C ASN A 278 -25.79 2.82 5.02
N GLY A 279 -26.08 3.58 3.95
CA GLY A 279 -27.09 4.64 3.98
C GLY A 279 -26.69 5.87 4.80
N LYS A 280 -25.38 6.15 4.94
CA LYS A 280 -24.90 7.37 5.62
C LYS A 280 -25.28 8.65 4.84
N TYR A 281 -25.51 8.53 3.54
CA TYR A 281 -25.84 9.61 2.64
C TYR A 281 -27.24 9.46 2.08
N ASP A 282 -28.03 10.54 2.13
CA ASP A 282 -29.30 10.63 1.40
C ASP A 282 -29.01 10.80 -0.09
N LEU A 283 -29.27 9.77 -0.88
CA LEU A 283 -29.03 9.78 -2.32
C LEU A 283 -30.21 10.38 -3.07
N PRO A 284 -30.00 11.17 -4.14
CA PRO A 284 -31.07 11.60 -5.02
C PRO A 284 -31.80 10.38 -5.59
N THR A 285 -33.12 10.38 -5.44
CA THR A 285 -33.98 9.56 -6.28
C THR A 285 -33.89 10.11 -7.70
N LYS A 286 -33.66 9.22 -8.67
CA LYS A 286 -33.58 9.58 -10.09
C LYS A 286 -34.92 10.22 -10.45
N GLY A 287 -34.93 11.55 -10.56
CA GLY A 287 -36.10 12.31 -10.95
C GLY A 287 -36.47 12.00 -12.40
N ASN A 288 -37.11 10.87 -12.65
CA ASN A 288 -37.96 10.72 -13.81
C ASN A 288 -39.08 11.73 -13.60
N GLY A 289 -39.10 12.75 -14.47
CA GLY A 289 -39.89 13.96 -14.29
C GLY A 289 -41.30 13.66 -13.77
N ALA A 290 -41.72 14.44 -12.79
CA ALA A 290 -43.06 14.40 -12.21
C ALA A 290 -44.14 14.39 -13.31
N LYS A 291 -44.52 13.20 -13.75
CA LYS A 291 -45.92 12.90 -13.96
C LYS A 291 -46.36 12.40 -12.61
N THR A 292 -47.13 13.21 -11.89
CA THR A 292 -47.90 12.72 -10.76
C THR A 292 -48.54 11.41 -11.23
N PRO A 293 -48.11 10.24 -10.73
CA PRO A 293 -48.65 8.99 -11.23
C PRO A 293 -50.16 9.04 -10.98
N VAL A 294 -50.96 8.74 -12.00
CA VAL A 294 -52.41 8.63 -11.81
C VAL A 294 -52.63 7.38 -10.98
N LEU A 295 -52.66 7.57 -9.67
CA LEU A 295 -52.89 6.49 -8.71
C LEU A 295 -54.32 5.98 -8.85
N SER A 296 -54.50 4.69 -8.57
CA SER A 296 -55.82 4.07 -8.57
C SER A 296 -56.40 4.15 -7.16
N ASP A 297 -57.58 4.74 -7.00
CA ASP A 297 -58.35 4.75 -5.74
C ASP A 297 -58.79 3.33 -5.31
N THR A 298 -58.68 2.36 -6.20
CA THR A 298 -59.03 0.95 -5.98
C THR A 298 -57.80 0.06 -5.81
N ALA A 299 -56.60 0.63 -5.65
CA ALA A 299 -55.38 -0.14 -5.46
C ALA A 299 -55.38 -0.93 -4.16
N ALA A 300 -54.72 -2.09 -4.18
CA ALA A 300 -54.45 -2.88 -3.00
C ALA A 300 -53.54 -2.11 -2.04
N VAL A 301 -53.77 -2.29 -0.74
CA VAL A 301 -53.04 -1.62 0.33
C VAL A 301 -52.10 -2.63 0.99
N PRO A 302 -50.83 -2.28 1.26
CA PRO A 302 -49.90 -3.18 1.95
C PRO A 302 -50.49 -3.66 3.28
N GLY A 303 -50.27 -4.95 3.61
CA GLY A 303 -50.73 -5.55 4.87
C GLY A 303 -52.24 -5.82 4.95
N LYS A 304 -53.02 -5.44 3.93
CA LYS A 304 -54.45 -5.76 3.83
C LYS A 304 -54.70 -6.84 2.78
N ILE A 305 -55.75 -7.62 3.02
CA ILE A 305 -56.26 -8.58 2.03
C ILE A 305 -57.14 -7.82 1.04
N THR A 306 -56.79 -7.87 -0.24
CA THR A 306 -57.55 -7.26 -1.33
C THR A 306 -58.15 -8.35 -2.21
N ALA A 307 -59.46 -8.28 -2.47
CA ALA A 307 -60.11 -9.17 -3.42
C ALA A 307 -59.87 -8.68 -4.86
N MET A 308 -59.38 -9.57 -5.73
CA MET A 308 -59.15 -9.23 -7.13
C MET A 308 -60.46 -9.14 -7.92
N THR A 309 -60.51 -8.24 -8.90
CA THR A 309 -61.66 -8.07 -9.81
C THR A 309 -61.64 -9.16 -10.88
N ARG A 310 -62.76 -9.88 -11.05
CA ARG A 310 -62.87 -10.98 -12.02
C ARG A 310 -63.46 -10.50 -13.35
N ASN A 311 -62.77 -10.78 -14.44
CA ASN A 311 -63.30 -10.72 -15.80
C ASN A 311 -63.03 -12.05 -16.52
N LYS A 312 -64.10 -12.82 -16.79
CA LYS A 312 -64.01 -14.20 -17.32
C LYS A 312 -63.10 -15.09 -16.46
N ASN A 313 -61.96 -15.52 -17.02
CA ASN A 313 -60.96 -16.38 -16.39
C ASN A 313 -59.78 -15.60 -15.81
N THR A 314 -59.82 -14.28 -15.90
CA THR A 314 -58.76 -13.38 -15.50
C THR A 314 -59.18 -12.61 -14.26
N TYR A 315 -58.28 -12.56 -13.28
CA TYR A 315 -58.41 -11.72 -12.09
C TYR A 315 -57.37 -10.62 -12.15
N THR A 316 -57.80 -9.39 -11.90
CA THR A 316 -56.91 -8.22 -11.90
C THR A 316 -56.99 -7.46 -10.56
N ALA A 317 -55.86 -6.93 -10.14
CA ALA A 317 -55.74 -5.97 -9.07
C ALA A 317 -54.68 -4.93 -9.44
N THR A 318 -54.78 -3.74 -8.86
CA THR A 318 -53.81 -2.68 -9.04
C THR A 318 -53.06 -2.44 -7.75
N ILE A 319 -51.78 -2.09 -7.83
CA ILE A 319 -50.96 -1.65 -6.71
C ILE A 319 -50.36 -0.29 -7.11
N ASN A 320 -50.47 0.70 -6.22
CA ASN A 320 -49.86 1.99 -6.43
C ASN A 320 -48.37 1.88 -6.09
N VAL A 321 -47.50 2.25 -7.02
CA VAL A 321 -46.04 2.29 -6.83
C VAL A 321 -45.62 3.75 -6.84
N ALA A 322 -45.28 4.28 -5.67
CA ALA A 322 -44.85 5.67 -5.48
C ALA A 322 -43.51 5.72 -4.74
N ASP A 323 -42.72 6.76 -5.01
CA ASP A 323 -41.36 6.98 -4.47
C ASP A 323 -41.30 7.01 -2.92
N SER A 324 -42.43 7.11 -2.23
CA SER A 324 -42.54 7.25 -0.78
C SER A 324 -43.15 6.05 -0.04
N GLU A 325 -43.61 4.99 -0.72
CA GLU A 325 -44.22 3.83 -0.05
C GLU A 325 -43.17 2.81 0.42
N ASN A 326 -42.43 3.18 1.47
CA ASN A 326 -41.50 2.31 2.21
C ASN A 326 -42.23 1.33 3.16
N SER A 327 -43.37 0.78 2.75
CA SER A 327 -44.04 -0.25 3.55
C SER A 327 -43.23 -1.54 3.52
N LYS A 328 -42.98 -2.12 4.70
CA LYS A 328 -42.35 -3.46 4.84
C LYS A 328 -43.37 -4.58 4.68
N ASP A 329 -44.65 -4.25 4.51
CA ASP A 329 -45.73 -5.22 4.43
C ASP A 329 -45.92 -5.74 3.00
N ARG A 330 -46.36 -6.99 2.91
CA ARG A 330 -46.70 -7.66 1.65
C ARG A 330 -48.12 -7.29 1.20
N PHE A 331 -48.40 -7.42 -0.09
CA PHE A 331 -49.77 -7.32 -0.61
C PHE A 331 -50.36 -8.71 -0.75
N VAL A 332 -51.56 -8.92 -0.22
CA VAL A 332 -52.25 -10.22 -0.27
C VAL A 332 -53.48 -10.10 -1.15
N LEU A 333 -53.43 -10.71 -2.33
CA LEU A 333 -54.47 -10.60 -3.36
C LEU A 333 -55.22 -11.92 -3.46
N THR A 334 -56.51 -11.92 -3.16
CA THR A 334 -57.33 -13.13 -3.14
C THR A 334 -58.25 -13.20 -4.35
N THR A 335 -58.43 -14.41 -4.90
CA THR A 335 -59.35 -14.66 -6.01
C THR A 335 -60.54 -15.49 -5.55
N LYS A 336 -61.67 -15.39 -6.27
CA LYS A 336 -62.84 -16.28 -6.06
C LYS A 336 -62.60 -17.72 -6.56
N SER A 337 -61.42 -18.02 -7.09
CA SER A 337 -61.05 -19.33 -7.64
C SER A 337 -60.08 -20.09 -6.73
N ASN A 338 -60.12 -19.81 -5.41
CA ASN A 338 -59.26 -20.45 -4.40
C ASN A 338 -57.76 -20.31 -4.74
N MET A 339 -57.36 -19.11 -5.16
CA MET A 339 -55.96 -18.76 -5.35
C MET A 339 -55.68 -17.45 -4.64
N THR A 340 -54.51 -17.36 -4.05
CA THR A 340 -53.97 -16.14 -3.42
C THR A 340 -52.64 -15.79 -4.05
N VAL A 341 -52.43 -14.53 -4.37
CA VAL A 341 -51.14 -14.01 -4.85
C VAL A 341 -50.58 -13.09 -3.78
N ILE A 342 -49.36 -13.37 -3.35
CA ILE A 342 -48.64 -12.53 -2.39
C ILE A 342 -47.54 -11.81 -3.15
N ILE A 343 -47.66 -10.49 -3.20
CA ILE A 343 -46.63 -9.61 -3.76
C ILE A 343 -45.73 -9.16 -2.61
N PRO A 344 -44.40 -9.28 -2.74
CA PRO A 344 -43.44 -8.76 -1.77
C PRO A 344 -43.62 -7.26 -1.49
N PRO A 345 -42.98 -6.75 -0.44
CA PRO A 345 -42.96 -5.30 -0.18
C PRO A 345 -42.35 -4.55 -1.36
N LEU A 346 -42.85 -3.34 -1.66
CA LEU A 346 -42.36 -2.56 -2.81
C LEU A 346 -40.88 -2.20 -2.70
N GLY A 347 -40.31 -2.21 -1.49
CA GLY A 347 -38.86 -2.01 -1.28
C GLY A 347 -37.97 -3.09 -1.91
N THR A 348 -38.53 -4.24 -2.33
CA THR A 348 -37.79 -5.28 -3.07
C THR A 348 -38.07 -5.25 -4.57
N LEU A 349 -38.79 -4.25 -5.08
CA LEU A 349 -39.06 -4.07 -6.51
C LEU A 349 -37.80 -3.51 -7.21
N LEU A 350 -37.35 -4.17 -8.27
CA LEU A 350 -36.15 -3.75 -9.02
C LEU A 350 -36.45 -2.69 -10.10
N ASN A 351 -37.72 -2.47 -10.44
CA ASN A 351 -38.14 -1.48 -11.42
C ASN A 351 -38.05 -0.05 -10.86
N GLU A 352 -37.41 0.87 -11.60
CA GLU A 352 -37.28 2.31 -11.24
C GLU A 352 -38.50 3.16 -11.64
N ASP A 353 -39.54 2.55 -12.21
CA ASP A 353 -40.73 3.26 -12.68
C ASP A 353 -41.71 3.48 -11.51
N THR A 354 -42.43 4.61 -11.48
CA THR A 354 -43.59 4.84 -10.61
C THR A 354 -44.89 4.78 -11.41
N GLY A 355 -46.01 4.47 -10.76
CA GLY A 355 -47.28 4.35 -11.45
C GLY A 355 -48.21 3.30 -10.83
N VAL A 356 -49.10 2.77 -11.67
CA VAL A 356 -50.00 1.68 -11.27
C VAL A 356 -49.42 0.38 -11.79
N MET A 357 -49.03 -0.49 -10.86
CA MET A 357 -48.67 -1.86 -11.16
C MET A 357 -49.95 -2.69 -11.32
N GLU A 358 -50.17 -3.27 -12.48
CA GLU A 358 -51.26 -4.20 -12.75
C GLU A 358 -50.80 -5.62 -12.42
N ILE A 359 -51.52 -6.27 -11.51
CA ILE A 359 -51.36 -7.67 -11.19
C ILE A 359 -52.50 -8.46 -11.82
N LYS A 360 -52.15 -9.44 -12.63
CA LYS A 360 -53.09 -10.25 -13.39
C LYS A 360 -52.79 -11.72 -13.22
N ILE A 361 -53.81 -12.49 -12.80
CA ILE A 361 -53.75 -13.94 -12.76
C ILE A 361 -54.87 -14.52 -13.61
N THR A 362 -54.51 -15.34 -14.59
CA THR A 362 -55.45 -15.98 -15.52
C THR A 362 -55.42 -17.48 -15.30
N ARG A 363 -56.59 -18.10 -15.08
CA ARG A 363 -56.71 -19.56 -14.90
C ARG A 363 -57.52 -20.18 -16.04
N ASN A 364 -56.85 -20.98 -16.86
CA ASN A 364 -57.45 -21.73 -17.96
C ASN A 364 -57.26 -23.23 -17.71
N LEU A 365 -58.29 -23.88 -17.18
CA LEU A 365 -58.26 -25.30 -16.81
C LEU A 365 -57.08 -25.63 -15.88
N ASN A 366 -56.04 -26.26 -16.41
CA ASN A 366 -54.83 -26.66 -15.71
C ASN A 366 -53.66 -25.67 -15.88
N ARG A 367 -53.83 -24.58 -16.62
CA ARG A 367 -52.80 -23.54 -16.78
C ARG A 367 -53.13 -22.29 -15.99
N ILE A 368 -52.16 -21.78 -15.26
CA ILE A 368 -52.20 -20.52 -14.53
C ILE A 368 -51.14 -19.59 -15.13
N THR A 369 -51.54 -18.41 -15.54
CA THR A 369 -50.62 -17.38 -16.03
C THR A 369 -50.67 -16.20 -15.09
N PHE A 370 -49.54 -15.89 -14.48
CA PHE A 370 -49.32 -14.74 -13.63
C PHE A 370 -48.53 -13.68 -14.40
N GLN A 371 -49.06 -12.46 -14.40
CA GLN A 371 -48.47 -11.29 -15.03
C GLN A 371 -48.50 -10.14 -14.03
N ALA A 372 -47.35 -9.52 -13.84
CA ALA A 372 -47.22 -8.29 -13.10
C ALA A 372 -46.51 -7.28 -14.01
N THR A 373 -47.17 -6.14 -14.25
CA THR A 373 -46.65 -5.11 -15.14
C THR A 373 -46.77 -3.73 -14.50
N LEU A 374 -45.74 -2.92 -14.66
CA LEU A 374 -45.72 -1.52 -14.25
C LEU A 374 -45.51 -0.68 -15.51
N ASN A 375 -46.43 0.23 -15.79
CA ASN A 375 -46.43 1.03 -17.03
C ASN A 375 -46.31 0.14 -18.29
N ASN A 376 -47.01 -1.00 -18.32
CA ASN A 376 -46.98 -2.02 -19.38
C ASN A 376 -45.64 -2.75 -19.57
N LYS A 377 -44.67 -2.58 -18.66
CA LYS A 377 -43.42 -3.35 -18.67
C LYS A 377 -43.46 -4.44 -17.59
N PRO A 378 -42.88 -5.63 -17.82
CA PRO A 378 -42.75 -6.66 -16.79
C PRO A 378 -42.02 -6.13 -15.54
N VAL A 379 -42.43 -6.61 -14.37
CA VAL A 379 -41.76 -6.32 -13.11
C VAL A 379 -40.93 -7.50 -12.61
N GLU A 380 -39.87 -7.16 -11.87
CA GLU A 380 -38.98 -8.11 -11.20
C GLU A 380 -38.75 -7.69 -9.76
N PHE A 381 -38.76 -8.67 -8.85
CA PHE A 381 -38.51 -8.46 -7.43
C PHE A 381 -37.26 -9.22 -6.99
N GLU A 382 -36.51 -8.66 -6.04
CA GLU A 382 -35.40 -9.36 -5.36
C GLU A 382 -35.89 -10.54 -4.51
N ALA A 383 -37.11 -10.43 -3.97
CA ALA A 383 -37.78 -11.50 -3.25
C ALA A 383 -38.85 -12.18 -4.13
N ASP A 384 -39.02 -13.49 -3.99
CA ASP A 384 -40.02 -14.22 -4.77
C ASP A 384 -41.45 -13.80 -4.44
N MET A 385 -42.25 -13.61 -5.49
CA MET A 385 -43.70 -13.58 -5.39
C MET A 385 -44.23 -14.99 -5.18
N GLU A 386 -45.32 -15.10 -4.43
CA GLU A 386 -45.90 -16.39 -4.09
C GLU A 386 -47.32 -16.52 -4.62
N ILE A 387 -47.58 -17.61 -5.35
CA ILE A 387 -48.91 -17.96 -5.86
C ILE A 387 -49.38 -19.20 -5.12
N ILE A 388 -50.37 -19.02 -4.27
CA ILE A 388 -50.99 -20.07 -3.48
C ILE A 388 -52.20 -20.60 -4.25
N ILE A 389 -52.25 -21.91 -4.46
CA ILE A 389 -53.38 -22.60 -5.07
C ILE A 389 -53.95 -23.56 -4.02
N ASP A 390 -55.19 -23.30 -3.58
CA ASP A 390 -55.86 -24.18 -2.63
C ASP A 390 -56.67 -25.27 -3.36
N ASN A 391 -56.91 -26.37 -2.65
CA ASN A 391 -57.70 -27.52 -3.11
C ASN A 391 -57.14 -28.20 -4.37
N LEU A 392 -55.81 -28.31 -4.45
CA LEU A 392 -55.15 -29.12 -5.47
C LEU A 392 -54.91 -30.55 -4.94
N SER A 393 -55.01 -31.54 -5.84
CA SER A 393 -54.79 -32.95 -5.48
C SER A 393 -53.33 -33.21 -5.12
N SER A 394 -53.07 -34.05 -4.13
CA SER A 394 -51.72 -34.32 -3.61
C SER A 394 -50.76 -34.98 -4.60
N ASN A 395 -51.27 -35.53 -5.70
CA ASN A 395 -50.47 -36.09 -6.80
C ASN A 395 -50.17 -35.08 -7.92
N ALA A 396 -50.63 -33.84 -7.80
CA ALA A 396 -50.37 -32.84 -8.81
C ALA A 396 -48.91 -32.37 -8.73
N SER A 397 -48.29 -32.18 -9.90
CA SER A 397 -47.01 -31.50 -10.06
C SER A 397 -47.20 -30.23 -10.88
N ILE A 398 -46.31 -29.26 -10.70
CA ILE A 398 -46.39 -27.95 -11.37
C ILE A 398 -45.11 -27.75 -12.17
N VAL A 399 -45.27 -27.45 -13.46
CA VAL A 399 -44.17 -27.08 -14.36
C VAL A 399 -44.33 -25.65 -14.84
N ARG A 400 -43.23 -24.92 -14.94
CA ARG A 400 -43.19 -23.59 -15.55
C ARG A 400 -43.05 -23.76 -17.06
N THR A 401 -43.90 -23.08 -17.82
CA THR A 401 -43.94 -23.13 -19.30
C THR A 401 -43.45 -21.80 -19.88
N PHE A 402 -42.54 -21.85 -20.85
CA PHE A 402 -41.99 -20.67 -21.54
C PHE A 402 -42.59 -20.50 -22.95
N ASP A 403 -42.30 -19.36 -23.61
CA ASP A 403 -42.96 -18.92 -24.86
C ASP A 403 -42.75 -19.85 -26.07
N PHE A 404 -41.82 -20.82 -25.98
CA PHE A 404 -41.54 -21.83 -27.02
C PHE A 404 -42.00 -23.25 -26.66
N GLY A 405 -42.74 -23.42 -25.56
CA GLY A 405 -43.25 -24.73 -25.12
C GLY A 405 -42.29 -25.53 -24.24
N ASP A 406 -41.08 -25.02 -24.01
CA ASP A 406 -40.15 -25.59 -23.04
C ASP A 406 -40.76 -25.59 -21.63
N GLN A 407 -40.53 -26.70 -20.91
CA GLN A 407 -41.05 -26.93 -19.57
C GLN A 407 -39.90 -27.19 -18.60
N GLU A 408 -39.91 -26.45 -17.49
CA GLU A 408 -39.01 -26.69 -16.37
C GLU A 408 -39.83 -26.99 -15.11
N PRO A 409 -39.32 -27.79 -14.16
CA PRO A 409 -39.95 -27.92 -12.85
C PRO A 409 -40.15 -26.52 -12.24
N ALA A 410 -41.38 -26.20 -11.82
CA ALA A 410 -41.60 -24.96 -11.09
C ALA A 410 -41.04 -25.09 -9.67
N ASP A 411 -40.58 -23.99 -9.09
CA ASP A 411 -40.26 -23.94 -7.67
C ASP A 411 -41.56 -23.79 -6.86
N TYR A 412 -41.89 -24.82 -6.07
CA TYR A 412 -43.06 -24.77 -5.20
C TYR A 412 -42.91 -25.68 -3.98
N THR A 413 -43.60 -25.30 -2.91
CA THR A 413 -43.78 -26.14 -1.71
C THR A 413 -45.23 -26.58 -1.57
N VAL A 414 -45.47 -27.67 -0.84
CA VAL A 414 -46.80 -28.25 -0.62
C VAL A 414 -47.08 -28.35 0.87
N GLU A 415 -48.18 -27.74 1.32
CA GLU A 415 -48.71 -27.93 2.68
C GLU A 415 -50.15 -28.43 2.61
N GLY A 416 -50.36 -29.73 2.86
CA GLY A 416 -51.68 -30.35 2.75
C GLY A 416 -52.21 -30.32 1.32
N ASN A 417 -53.28 -29.57 1.09
CA ASN A 417 -53.90 -29.39 -0.24
C ASN A 417 -53.59 -28.02 -0.87
N ARG A 418 -52.59 -27.30 -0.34
CA ARG A 418 -52.14 -25.98 -0.81
C ARG A 418 -50.77 -26.08 -1.44
N TYR A 419 -50.62 -25.45 -2.60
CA TYR A 419 -49.37 -25.39 -3.34
C TYR A 419 -48.90 -23.94 -3.42
N PHE A 420 -47.65 -23.68 -3.05
CA PHE A 420 -47.06 -22.36 -2.95
C PHE A 420 -45.97 -22.22 -4.02
N ILE A 421 -46.33 -21.64 -5.17
CA ILE A 421 -45.39 -21.43 -6.28
C ILE A 421 -44.58 -20.17 -6.00
N GLN A 422 -43.26 -20.25 -6.09
CA GLN A 422 -42.34 -19.12 -5.92
C GLN A 422 -41.82 -18.66 -7.29
N THR A 423 -41.84 -17.35 -7.54
CA THR A 423 -41.36 -16.79 -8.81
C THR A 423 -40.91 -15.32 -8.65
N PRO A 424 -39.73 -14.94 -9.17
CA PRO A 424 -39.25 -13.55 -9.10
C PRO A 424 -39.86 -12.67 -10.20
N THR A 425 -40.44 -13.29 -11.24
CA THR A 425 -41.00 -12.61 -12.41
C THR A 425 -42.36 -13.18 -12.84
N SER A 426 -43.00 -12.53 -13.81
CA SER A 426 -44.19 -13.06 -14.49
C SER A 426 -43.92 -14.45 -15.08
N GLY A 427 -44.92 -15.33 -15.07
CA GLY A 427 -44.73 -16.73 -15.47
C GLY A 427 -46.02 -17.46 -15.79
N SER A 428 -45.90 -18.57 -16.51
CA SER A 428 -47.01 -19.48 -16.75
C SER A 428 -46.70 -20.85 -16.17
N PHE A 429 -47.66 -21.42 -15.46
CA PHE A 429 -47.54 -22.63 -14.69
C PHE A 429 -48.61 -23.62 -15.13
N GLN A 430 -48.19 -24.82 -15.51
CA GLN A 430 -49.08 -25.90 -15.89
C GLN A 430 -49.14 -26.93 -14.76
N ILE A 431 -50.36 -27.22 -14.34
CA ILE A 431 -50.68 -28.29 -13.40
C ILE A 431 -50.74 -29.60 -14.20
N VAL A 432 -49.87 -30.52 -13.85
CA VAL A 432 -49.80 -31.89 -14.35
C VAL A 432 -50.33 -32.81 -13.24
N ARG A 433 -51.12 -33.82 -13.61
CA ARG A 433 -51.78 -34.73 -12.66
C ARG A 433 -51.37 -36.17 -12.90
#